data_AF-A0A3S7UUV6-F1
#
_entry.id   AF-A0A3S7UUV6-F1
#
_cell.length_a   1.000
_cell.length_b   1.000
_cell.length_c   1.000
_cell.angle_alpha   90.00
_cell.angle_beta   90.00
_cell.angle_gamma   90.00
#
_symmetry.space_group_name_H-M   'P 1'
#
loop_
_entity.id
_entity.type
_entity.pdbx_description
1 polymer ?
#
loop_
_entity_poly.entity_id
_entity_poly.type
_entity_poly.pdbx_seq_one_letter_code
_entity_poly.pdbx_strand_id
1 'polypeptide(L)'
;MNHKFAASPGSALVAFGLTIALVGCGAPFSSATGGGGGGGEGGSASGSTVTSGSGPSVACGAGDSCGAGFVCFKPGCDDKGSSGVCKPVAATAEAEPVCGCDGVTYWSSRLAAASSQLIRAEAACTNLAMPKRCSGEGSACNQAKGEVCAFPQLVCSNVAPDMGTCWAMPPTCDGASTTARRCEGGNTGCENLCQMIKSGKAFRSEGGGGC
;
A
#
# COMPACT_ATOMS: atom_id res chain seq x y z
N MET A 1 2.38 -51.47 39.20
CA MET A 1 3.19 -51.57 37.96
C MET A 1 3.57 -50.13 37.56
N ASN A 2 4.59 -49.50 38.14
CA ASN A 2 6.02 -49.58 37.79
C ASN A 2 6.31 -49.54 36.28
N HIS A 3 6.43 -48.35 35.70
CA HIS A 3 7.48 -48.06 34.71
C HIS A 3 8.01 -46.63 34.89
N LYS A 4 9.16 -46.54 35.57
CA LYS A 4 10.20 -45.52 35.39
C LYS A 4 10.86 -45.77 34.03
N PHE A 5 11.22 -44.71 33.29
CA PHE A 5 12.49 -44.50 32.55
C PHE A 5 12.46 -43.03 32.08
N ALA A 6 13.20 -42.11 32.72
CA ALA A 6 14.63 -41.81 32.56
C ALA A 6 14.88 -40.73 31.49
N ALA A 7 15.76 -39.79 31.83
CA ALA A 7 15.98 -38.51 31.17
C ALA A 7 17.24 -38.47 30.27
N SER A 8 17.30 -37.42 29.44
CA SER A 8 18.50 -36.65 29.03
C SER A 8 19.34 -37.18 27.83
N PRO A 9 20.35 -36.43 27.32
CA PRO A 9 20.32 -35.16 26.57
C PRO A 9 21.13 -35.21 25.23
N GLY A 10 21.04 -34.15 24.41
CA GLY A 10 22.21 -33.65 23.67
C GLY A 10 22.25 -33.80 22.14
N SER A 11 22.82 -32.74 21.52
CA SER A 11 23.43 -32.66 20.17
C SER A 11 22.46 -32.40 19.00
N ALA A 12 22.68 -31.47 18.06
CA ALA A 12 23.89 -30.78 17.66
C ALA A 12 23.58 -29.40 17.04
N LEU A 13 24.35 -28.38 17.43
CA LEU A 13 24.57 -27.16 16.65
C LEU A 13 25.45 -27.52 15.45
N VAL A 14 24.96 -27.26 14.23
CA VAL A 14 25.80 -27.30 13.04
C VAL A 14 26.11 -25.86 12.65
N ALA A 15 27.29 -25.41 13.08
CA ALA A 15 27.94 -24.20 12.60
C ALA A 15 28.61 -24.50 11.25
N PHE A 16 28.06 -23.99 10.16
CA PHE A 16 28.79 -23.93 8.89
C PHE A 16 29.60 -22.64 8.86
N GLY A 17 30.89 -22.78 9.17
CA GLY A 17 31.89 -21.77 8.85
C GLY A 17 32.15 -21.78 7.35
N LEU A 18 31.93 -20.63 6.70
CA LEU A 18 32.41 -20.38 5.36
C LEU A 18 33.39 -19.20 5.42
N THR A 19 34.67 -19.53 5.63
CA THR A 19 35.80 -18.66 5.35
C THR A 19 36.06 -18.63 3.84
N ILE A 20 35.86 -17.49 3.19
CA ILE A 20 36.40 -17.23 1.85
C ILE A 20 37.32 -16.02 1.93
N ALA A 21 38.47 -16.20 1.27
CA ALA A 21 39.72 -15.52 1.47
C ALA A 21 39.77 -14.09 0.92
N LEU A 22 40.51 -13.24 1.64
CA LEU A 22 41.13 -12.00 1.16
C LEU A 22 42.47 -12.35 0.49
N VAL A 23 42.59 -12.19 -0.83
CA VAL A 23 43.89 -12.10 -1.53
C VAL A 23 43.79 -11.21 -2.77
N GLY A 24 44.71 -10.24 -2.88
CA GLY A 24 45.20 -9.64 -4.14
C GLY A 24 44.50 -8.34 -4.56
N CYS A 25 45.05 -7.13 -4.33
CA CYS A 25 46.28 -6.51 -4.86
C CYS A 25 46.18 -6.04 -6.34
N GLY A 26 45.97 -4.74 -6.53
CA GLY A 26 46.75 -3.91 -7.47
C GLY A 26 46.31 -3.75 -8.94
N ALA A 27 45.59 -2.64 -9.23
CA ALA A 27 45.70 -1.68 -10.36
C ALA A 27 45.65 -2.18 -11.84
N PRO A 28 45.46 -1.33 -12.89
CA PRO A 28 45.30 0.13 -12.93
C PRO A 28 44.08 0.66 -13.73
N PHE A 29 43.70 1.88 -13.35
CA PHE A 29 43.17 2.99 -14.18
C PHE A 29 43.45 2.81 -15.68
N SER A 30 42.38 2.70 -16.48
CA SER A 30 42.41 2.89 -17.92
C SER A 30 41.55 4.08 -18.29
N SER A 31 42.26 5.15 -18.67
CA SER A 31 41.74 6.33 -19.35
C SER A 31 41.28 5.93 -20.75
N ALA A 32 40.01 6.14 -21.07
CA ALA A 32 39.52 6.10 -22.45
C ALA A 32 39.23 7.54 -22.91
N THR A 33 40.18 8.06 -23.69
CA THR A 33 40.09 9.31 -24.44
C THR A 33 39.53 9.00 -25.84
N GLY A 34 38.55 9.77 -26.30
CA GLY A 34 38.10 9.87 -27.69
C GLY A 34 36.58 10.06 -27.78
N GLY A 35 36.00 11.06 -28.42
CA GLY A 35 36.52 12.14 -29.28
C GLY A 35 35.56 12.36 -30.46
N GLY A 36 34.82 13.49 -30.46
CA GLY A 36 34.09 14.10 -31.59
C GLY A 36 32.85 13.35 -32.11
N GLY A 37 31.74 13.97 -32.51
CA GLY A 37 31.34 15.36 -32.72
C GLY A 37 30.10 15.38 -33.63
N GLY A 38 29.26 16.42 -33.57
CA GLY A 38 28.29 16.73 -34.65
C GLY A 38 26.85 17.03 -34.23
N GLY A 39 26.60 18.32 -33.98
CA GLY A 39 25.44 19.16 -34.34
C GLY A 39 24.06 18.55 -34.60
N GLY A 40 23.06 19.13 -33.92
CA GLY A 40 21.64 19.05 -34.27
C GLY A 40 20.79 19.90 -33.33
N GLU A 41 20.56 21.16 -33.72
CA GLU A 41 19.66 22.11 -33.05
C GLU A 41 18.21 21.62 -33.06
N GLY A 42 17.48 21.83 -31.97
CA GLY A 42 16.04 21.55 -31.89
C GLY A 42 15.52 21.83 -30.49
N GLY A 43 15.14 23.08 -30.25
CA GLY A 43 14.74 23.58 -28.95
C GLY A 43 13.44 22.99 -28.40
N SER A 44 13.42 22.82 -27.08
CA SER A 44 12.37 23.37 -26.23
C SER A 44 12.90 23.41 -24.81
N ALA A 45 13.31 24.62 -24.40
CA ALA A 45 13.40 24.97 -23.02
C ALA A 45 11.99 24.91 -22.42
N SER A 46 11.74 23.90 -21.59
CA SER A 46 10.88 24.04 -20.42
C SER A 46 11.71 23.69 -19.20
N GLY A 47 12.68 24.57 -18.92
CA GLY A 47 13.08 24.81 -17.55
C GLY A 47 11.90 25.46 -16.85
N SER A 48 10.96 24.65 -16.36
CA SER A 48 10.07 25.09 -15.30
C SER A 48 10.83 24.89 -14.00
N THR A 49 11.48 25.98 -13.59
CA THR A 49 11.63 26.34 -12.19
C THR A 49 10.40 25.83 -11.44
N VAL A 50 10.60 24.88 -10.53
CA VAL A 50 9.59 24.51 -9.53
C VAL A 50 9.44 25.71 -8.61
N THR A 51 8.66 26.69 -9.08
CA THR A 51 8.11 27.75 -8.26
C THR A 51 7.04 27.08 -7.41
N SER A 52 7.36 26.87 -6.14
CA SER A 52 6.40 26.47 -5.13
C SER A 52 5.23 27.47 -5.12
N GLY A 53 4.01 27.00 -5.36
CA GLY A 53 2.79 27.78 -5.14
C GLY A 53 1.81 27.69 -6.31
N SER A 54 0.65 27.10 -6.05
CA SER A 54 -0.50 26.86 -6.94
C SER A 54 -0.46 25.50 -7.64
N GLY A 55 -1.24 24.56 -7.09
CA GLY A 55 -1.41 23.22 -7.64
C GLY A 55 -1.88 23.28 -9.09
N PRO A 56 -1.23 22.58 -10.02
CA PRO A 56 -1.61 22.67 -11.40
C PRO A 56 -2.77 21.72 -11.70
N SER A 57 -3.68 22.15 -12.58
CA SER A 57 -4.48 21.25 -13.43
C SER A 57 -3.57 20.53 -14.45
N VAL A 58 -2.45 19.97 -13.98
CA VAL A 58 -1.47 19.25 -14.80
C VAL A 58 -1.97 17.83 -14.98
N ALA A 59 -1.91 17.41 -16.24
CA ALA A 59 -2.05 16.03 -16.64
C ALA A 59 -0.96 15.19 -15.96
N CYS A 60 -1.34 14.10 -15.31
CA CYS A 60 -0.39 13.18 -14.67
C CYS A 60 -0.57 11.75 -15.18
N GLY A 61 0.49 10.96 -15.20
CA GLY A 61 0.51 9.60 -15.75
C GLY A 61 1.39 8.64 -14.95
N ALA A 62 1.66 7.46 -15.51
CA ALA A 62 2.60 6.49 -14.93
C ALA A 62 4.05 7.01 -15.10
N GLY A 63 4.47 7.91 -14.22
CA GLY A 63 5.82 8.50 -14.23
C GLY A 63 5.88 10.00 -13.91
N ASP A 64 4.78 10.73 -14.08
CA ASP A 64 4.69 12.15 -13.75
C ASP A 64 4.19 12.36 -12.31
N SER A 65 5.05 12.92 -11.47
CA SER A 65 4.73 13.24 -10.08
C SER A 65 4.07 14.62 -9.97
N CYS A 66 2.90 14.68 -9.34
CA CYS A 66 2.11 15.90 -9.11
C CYS A 66 2.75 16.95 -8.17
N GLY A 67 4.04 16.85 -7.87
CA GLY A 67 4.70 17.63 -6.83
C GLY A 67 4.28 17.22 -5.41
N ALA A 68 4.97 17.75 -4.41
CA ALA A 68 4.69 17.43 -3.00
C ALA A 68 3.28 17.89 -2.61
N GLY A 69 2.54 17.04 -1.89
CA GLY A 69 1.18 17.33 -1.41
C GLY A 69 0.07 17.06 -2.42
N PHE A 70 0.37 16.49 -3.58
CA PHE A 70 -0.62 16.09 -4.58
C PHE A 70 -0.46 14.62 -4.97
N VAL A 71 -1.57 14.01 -5.39
CA VAL A 71 -1.64 12.64 -5.89
C VAL A 71 -2.32 12.62 -7.25
N CYS A 72 -1.88 11.73 -8.13
CA CYS A 72 -2.45 11.62 -9.46
C CYS A 72 -3.73 10.79 -9.44
N PHE A 73 -4.85 11.40 -9.86
CA PHE A 73 -6.13 10.74 -10.05
C PHE A 73 -6.33 10.36 -11.51
N LYS A 74 -6.38 9.06 -11.80
CA LYS A 74 -6.51 8.51 -13.16
C LYS A 74 -7.50 7.32 -13.15
N PRO A 75 -8.77 7.53 -13.55
CA PRO A 75 -9.77 6.45 -13.60
C PRO A 75 -9.38 5.30 -14.54
N GLY A 76 -8.74 5.64 -15.66
CA GLY A 76 -8.23 4.71 -16.66
C GLY A 76 -6.79 4.31 -16.40
N CYS A 77 -6.51 3.64 -15.29
CA CYS A 77 -5.15 3.27 -14.86
C CYS A 77 -4.28 2.67 -15.97
N ASP A 78 -4.89 1.84 -16.81
CA ASP A 78 -4.25 1.06 -17.87
C ASP A 78 -4.29 1.76 -19.24
N ASP A 79 -5.02 2.88 -19.35
CA ASP A 79 -5.16 3.61 -20.59
C ASP A 79 -3.91 4.46 -20.82
N LYS A 80 -3.10 4.05 -21.79
CA LYS A 80 -1.91 4.81 -22.23
C LYS A 80 -2.25 6.23 -22.72
N GLY A 81 -3.51 6.49 -23.09
CA GLY A 81 -4.00 7.80 -23.54
C GLY A 81 -4.73 8.63 -22.49
N SER A 82 -5.12 8.06 -21.34
CA SER A 82 -5.86 8.81 -20.33
C SER A 82 -4.88 9.64 -19.49
N SER A 83 -4.95 10.96 -19.60
CA SER A 83 -4.25 11.87 -18.68
C SER A 83 -5.01 11.92 -17.36
N GLY A 84 -4.33 11.63 -16.26
CA GLY A 84 -4.86 11.83 -14.91
C GLY A 84 -4.83 13.31 -14.51
N VAL A 85 -5.42 13.64 -13.38
CA VAL A 85 -5.44 15.00 -12.82
C VAL A 85 -4.79 14.99 -11.44
N CYS A 86 -3.88 15.93 -11.20
CA CYS A 86 -3.30 16.14 -9.89
C CYS A 86 -4.32 16.70 -8.90
N LYS A 87 -4.58 15.98 -7.82
CA LYS A 87 -5.48 16.38 -6.74
C LYS A 87 -4.72 16.54 -5.41
N PRO A 88 -5.12 17.48 -4.55
CA PRO A 88 -4.49 17.65 -3.25
C PRO A 88 -4.67 16.39 -2.39
N VAL A 89 -3.62 16.04 -1.66
CA VAL A 89 -3.61 14.96 -0.69
C VAL A 89 -4.39 15.38 0.56
N ALA A 90 -5.09 14.44 1.19
CA ALA A 90 -5.79 14.65 2.44
C ALA A 90 -4.88 15.27 3.52
N ALA A 91 -5.37 16.34 4.13
CA ALA A 91 -4.65 17.06 5.19
C ALA A 91 -4.69 16.31 6.53
N THR A 92 -5.70 15.47 6.76
CA THR A 92 -5.89 14.69 7.99
C THR A 92 -5.52 13.21 7.78
N ALA A 93 -5.38 12.47 8.87
CA ALA A 93 -5.19 11.01 8.87
C ALA A 93 -6.53 10.25 8.96
N GLU A 94 -7.64 10.94 8.76
CA GLU A 94 -8.98 10.37 8.85
C GLU A 94 -9.23 9.34 7.74
N ALA A 95 -10.25 8.52 7.94
CA ALA A 95 -10.64 7.49 6.99
C ALA A 95 -11.29 8.13 5.76
N GLU A 96 -10.49 8.41 4.73
CA GLU A 96 -10.94 8.85 3.42
C GLU A 96 -10.46 7.84 2.37
N PRO A 97 -11.05 6.64 2.34
CA PRO A 97 -10.49 5.53 1.59
C PRO A 97 -10.49 5.84 0.09
N VAL A 98 -9.36 5.56 -0.56
CA VAL A 98 -9.21 5.71 -2.02
C VAL A 98 -8.79 4.39 -2.64
N CYS A 99 -9.16 4.16 -3.89
CA CYS A 99 -8.82 2.96 -4.63
C CYS A 99 -7.59 3.23 -5.49
N GLY A 100 -6.51 2.51 -5.25
CA GLY A 100 -5.33 2.56 -6.08
C GLY A 100 -5.52 1.84 -7.42
N CYS A 101 -4.70 2.18 -8.40
CA CYS A 101 -4.64 1.46 -9.67
C CYS A 101 -4.14 0.02 -9.53
N ASP A 102 -3.45 -0.30 -8.44
CA ASP A 102 -3.05 -1.64 -8.00
C ASP A 102 -4.20 -2.47 -7.41
N GLY A 103 -5.41 -1.90 -7.32
CA GLY A 103 -6.59 -2.53 -6.73
C GLY A 103 -6.55 -2.55 -5.19
N VAL A 104 -5.54 -1.95 -4.55
CA VAL A 104 -5.47 -1.83 -3.09
C VAL A 104 -6.28 -0.62 -2.63
N THR A 105 -7.05 -0.79 -1.57
CA THR A 105 -7.72 0.33 -0.92
C THR A 105 -6.73 1.00 0.04
N TYR A 106 -6.46 2.29 -0.14
CA TYR A 106 -5.62 3.05 0.78
C TYR A 106 -6.51 3.77 1.79
N TRP A 107 -6.17 3.71 3.08
CA TRP A 107 -6.90 4.38 4.15
C TRP A 107 -7.15 5.89 3.89
N SER A 108 -6.19 6.54 3.23
CA SER A 108 -6.29 7.91 2.76
C SER A 108 -5.47 8.14 1.49
N SER A 109 -5.77 9.22 0.77
CA SER A 109 -4.97 9.68 -0.37
C SER A 109 -3.51 9.99 -0.01
N ARG A 110 -3.24 10.33 1.26
CA ARG A 110 -1.87 10.49 1.78
C ARG A 110 -1.08 9.20 1.75
N LEU A 111 -1.72 8.11 2.17
CA LEU A 111 -1.07 6.80 2.20
C LEU A 111 -0.85 6.25 0.78
N ALA A 112 -1.79 6.53 -0.14
CA ALA A 112 -1.62 6.23 -1.56
C ALA A 112 -0.42 6.99 -2.15
N ALA A 113 -0.31 8.30 -1.88
CA ALA A 113 0.80 9.13 -2.32
C ALA A 113 2.15 8.65 -1.76
N ALA A 114 2.21 8.30 -0.46
CA ALA A 114 3.40 7.75 0.18
C ALA A 114 3.84 6.41 -0.44
N SER A 115 2.89 5.64 -0.98
CA SER A 115 3.12 4.38 -1.69
C SER A 115 3.35 4.56 -3.20
N SER A 116 3.46 5.82 -3.65
CA SER A 116 3.58 6.22 -5.06
C SER A 116 2.51 5.59 -5.97
N GLN A 117 1.29 5.42 -5.46
CA GLN A 117 0.18 4.87 -6.23
C GLN A 117 -0.66 5.96 -6.90
N LEU A 118 -1.12 5.64 -8.11
CA LEU A 118 -2.16 6.38 -8.80
C LEU A 118 -3.52 6.01 -8.22
N ILE A 119 -4.42 6.99 -8.10
CA ILE A 119 -5.77 6.79 -7.60
C ILE A 119 -6.72 6.57 -8.77
N ARG A 120 -7.40 5.43 -8.79
CA ARG A 120 -8.47 5.10 -9.74
C ARG A 120 -9.79 5.77 -9.34
N ALA A 121 -10.12 5.74 -8.04
CA ALA A 121 -11.39 6.22 -7.51
C ALA A 121 -11.21 6.85 -6.12
N GLU A 122 -11.97 7.93 -5.84
CA GLU A 122 -12.05 8.60 -4.53
C GLU A 122 -13.02 7.87 -3.59
N ALA A 123 -12.88 6.55 -3.54
CA ALA A 123 -13.62 5.67 -2.66
C ALA A 123 -12.82 4.37 -2.50
N ALA A 124 -13.16 3.56 -1.49
CA ALA A 124 -12.62 2.21 -1.36
C ALA A 124 -12.82 1.40 -2.66
N CYS A 125 -11.90 0.47 -2.94
CA CYS A 125 -12.05 -0.38 -4.11
C CYS A 125 -13.29 -1.27 -3.96
N THR A 126 -14.26 -1.07 -4.85
CA THR A 126 -15.45 -1.93 -5.01
C THR A 126 -15.28 -2.84 -6.22
N ASN A 127 -16.23 -3.74 -6.46
CA ASN A 127 -16.23 -4.60 -7.67
C ASN A 127 -16.02 -3.83 -8.98
N LEU A 128 -16.49 -2.58 -9.06
CA LEU A 128 -16.37 -1.73 -10.24
C LEU A 128 -14.94 -1.18 -10.44
N ALA A 129 -14.16 -1.12 -9.37
CA ALA A 129 -12.78 -0.62 -9.38
C ALA A 129 -11.73 -1.75 -9.35
N MET A 130 -12.15 -3.01 -9.58
CA MET A 130 -11.30 -4.20 -9.62
C MET A 130 -10.40 -4.32 -8.37
N PRO A 131 -10.98 -4.61 -7.20
CA PRO A 131 -10.24 -4.64 -5.96
C PRO A 131 -9.35 -5.87 -5.92
N LYS A 132 -8.16 -5.71 -5.35
CA LYS A 132 -7.26 -6.81 -5.00
C LYS A 132 -7.93 -7.64 -3.91
N ARG A 133 -8.40 -8.83 -4.30
CA ARG A 133 -9.11 -9.77 -3.41
C ARG A 133 -8.12 -10.54 -2.56
N CYS A 134 -8.53 -10.82 -1.34
CA CYS A 134 -7.78 -11.65 -0.40
C CYS A 134 -8.74 -12.58 0.34
N SER A 135 -8.20 -13.64 0.93
CA SER A 135 -8.96 -14.61 1.73
C SER A 135 -8.16 -15.02 2.95
N GLY A 136 -8.83 -15.55 3.97
CA GLY A 136 -8.20 -16.05 5.19
C GLY A 136 -7.26 -15.04 5.84
N GLU A 137 -6.01 -15.44 6.09
CA GLU A 137 -4.98 -14.59 6.72
C GLU A 137 -4.41 -13.48 5.80
N GLY A 138 -5.02 -13.25 4.64
CA GLY A 138 -4.63 -12.18 3.72
C GLY A 138 -3.54 -12.56 2.74
N SER A 139 -3.52 -13.80 2.27
CA SER A 139 -2.49 -14.38 1.38
C SER A 139 -2.23 -13.63 0.06
N ALA A 140 -3.12 -12.72 -0.36
CA ALA A 140 -2.92 -11.85 -1.52
C ALA A 140 -2.38 -10.45 -1.17
N CYS A 141 -2.50 -10.01 0.08
CA CYS A 141 -2.12 -8.67 0.50
C CYS A 141 -0.62 -8.60 0.79
N ASN A 142 0.02 -7.50 0.41
CA ASN A 142 1.43 -7.29 0.68
C ASN A 142 1.63 -6.82 2.13
N GLN A 143 1.77 -7.79 3.04
CA GLN A 143 1.98 -7.51 4.46
C GLN A 143 3.27 -6.71 4.72
N ALA A 144 4.30 -6.87 3.88
CA ALA A 144 5.54 -6.10 3.99
C ALA A 144 5.34 -4.59 3.70
N LYS A 145 4.25 -4.22 3.01
CA LYS A 145 3.82 -2.83 2.79
C LYS A 145 2.75 -2.36 3.78
N GLY A 146 2.41 -3.15 4.80
CA GLY A 146 1.33 -2.84 5.73
C GLY A 146 -0.07 -3.01 5.14
N GLU A 147 -0.23 -3.81 4.08
CA GLU A 147 -1.54 -4.20 3.58
C GLU A 147 -2.15 -5.29 4.46
N VAL A 148 -3.43 -5.16 4.80
CA VAL A 148 -4.20 -6.14 5.56
C VAL A 148 -5.47 -6.51 4.80
N CYS A 149 -5.99 -7.72 5.04
CA CYS A 149 -7.24 -8.15 4.42
C CYS A 149 -8.44 -7.64 5.22
N ALA A 150 -9.21 -6.74 4.62
CA ALA A 150 -10.45 -6.24 5.19
C ALA A 150 -11.64 -7.08 4.71
N PHE A 151 -12.54 -7.41 5.63
CA PHE A 151 -13.75 -8.19 5.34
C PHE A 151 -15.03 -7.37 5.58
N PRO A 152 -15.28 -6.33 4.74
CA PRO A 152 -16.49 -5.54 4.86
C PRO A 152 -17.73 -6.37 4.49
N GLN A 153 -18.75 -6.32 5.34
CA GLN A 153 -20.03 -7.00 5.19
C GLN A 153 -21.13 -5.96 5.01
N LEU A 154 -22.07 -6.22 4.09
CA LEU A 154 -23.30 -5.42 3.96
C LEU A 154 -24.27 -5.73 5.10
N VAL A 155 -24.33 -7.00 5.52
CA VAL A 155 -25.20 -7.50 6.59
C VAL A 155 -24.39 -8.51 7.42
N CYS A 156 -24.46 -8.43 8.74
CA CYS A 156 -23.76 -9.35 9.64
C CYS A 156 -24.46 -10.72 9.80
N SER A 157 -25.42 -11.06 8.94
CA SER A 157 -26.14 -12.33 8.96
C SER A 157 -25.48 -13.30 7.99
N ASN A 158 -24.90 -14.39 8.49
CA ASN A 158 -24.14 -15.40 7.72
C ASN A 158 -22.77 -14.92 7.22
N VAL A 159 -21.89 -14.61 8.16
CA VAL A 159 -20.51 -14.22 7.88
C VAL A 159 -19.74 -15.43 7.34
N ALA A 160 -19.54 -15.49 6.03
CA ALA A 160 -18.50 -16.30 5.41
C ALA A 160 -17.38 -15.33 4.98
N PRO A 161 -16.31 -15.15 5.78
CA PRO A 161 -15.25 -14.18 5.50
C PRO A 161 -14.33 -14.66 4.36
N ASP A 162 -14.80 -15.48 3.44
CA ASP A 162 -13.92 -16.16 2.49
C ASP A 162 -13.31 -15.19 1.47
N MET A 163 -13.90 -13.99 1.31
CA MET A 163 -13.47 -12.98 0.36
C MET A 163 -13.44 -11.57 0.97
N GLY A 164 -12.24 -11.04 1.17
CA GLY A 164 -11.97 -9.67 1.56
C GLY A 164 -11.38 -8.83 0.42
N THR A 165 -10.96 -7.62 0.75
CA THR A 165 -10.15 -6.74 -0.11
C THR A 165 -8.90 -6.29 0.63
N CYS A 166 -7.80 -6.10 -0.09
CA CYS A 166 -6.56 -5.61 0.53
C CYS A 166 -6.65 -4.11 0.81
N TRP A 167 -6.31 -3.73 2.05
CA TRP A 167 -6.27 -2.35 2.52
C TRP A 167 -4.87 -2.00 2.99
N ALA A 168 -4.27 -0.95 2.43
CA ALA A 168 -3.09 -0.32 2.99
C ALA A 168 -3.53 0.54 4.19
N MET A 169 -3.02 0.21 5.37
CA MET A 169 -3.43 0.83 6.63
C MET A 169 -2.32 1.71 7.22
N PRO A 170 -2.67 2.78 7.96
CA PRO A 170 -1.68 3.52 8.72
C PRO A 170 -1.04 2.64 9.80
N PRO A 171 0.21 2.92 10.23
CA PRO A 171 0.91 2.12 11.23
C PRO A 171 0.17 2.12 12.58
N THR A 172 -0.37 3.27 12.99
CA THR A 172 -1.25 3.40 14.16
C THR A 172 -2.67 3.76 13.74
N CYS A 173 -3.65 3.54 14.62
CA CYS A 173 -5.06 3.86 14.37
C CYS A 173 -5.47 5.20 15.01
N ASP A 174 -4.49 6.03 15.37
CA ASP A 174 -4.73 7.30 16.04
C ASP A 174 -5.41 8.27 15.06
N GLY A 175 -6.54 8.86 15.47
CA GLY A 175 -7.31 9.79 14.62
C GLY A 175 -8.35 9.14 13.71
N ALA A 176 -8.50 7.81 13.72
CA ALA A 176 -9.66 7.17 13.11
C ALA A 176 -10.91 7.47 13.96
N SER A 177 -11.85 8.25 13.46
CA SER A 177 -13.14 8.52 14.13
C SER A 177 -14.25 7.57 13.64
N THR A 178 -14.05 6.96 12.47
CA THR A 178 -15.01 6.03 11.89
C THR A 178 -15.11 4.76 12.72
N THR A 179 -16.32 4.39 13.10
CA THR A 179 -16.63 3.17 13.83
C THR A 179 -17.14 2.08 12.90
N ALA A 180 -16.89 0.83 13.26
CA ALA A 180 -17.44 -0.33 12.59
C ALA A 180 -18.06 -1.27 13.62
N ARG A 181 -19.13 -1.95 13.19
CA ARG A 181 -19.75 -3.02 13.97
C ARG A 181 -19.12 -4.35 13.59
N ARG A 182 -18.76 -5.14 14.61
CA ARG A 182 -18.29 -6.52 14.40
C ARG A 182 -19.45 -7.41 13.98
N CYS A 183 -19.21 -8.32 13.03
CA CYS A 183 -20.21 -9.28 12.59
C CYS A 183 -20.07 -10.68 13.22
N GLU A 184 -18.96 -10.97 13.89
CA GLU A 184 -18.67 -12.28 14.49
C GLU A 184 -19.13 -12.40 15.96
N GLY A 185 -19.63 -13.59 16.33
CA GLY A 185 -19.87 -13.98 17.72
C GLY A 185 -21.13 -13.41 18.37
N GLY A 186 -22.10 -12.92 17.58
CA GLY A 186 -23.35 -12.33 18.09
C GLY A 186 -23.17 -11.02 18.87
N ASN A 187 -21.93 -10.54 19.00
CA ASN A 187 -21.59 -9.33 19.71
C ASN A 187 -21.63 -8.14 18.75
N THR A 188 -22.57 -7.23 18.97
CA THR A 188 -22.80 -6.02 18.15
C THR A 188 -21.91 -4.85 18.56
N GLY A 189 -20.83 -5.13 19.31
CA GLY A 189 -19.86 -4.16 19.77
C GLY A 189 -19.32 -3.29 18.63
N CYS A 190 -19.33 -1.99 18.87
CA CYS A 190 -18.77 -0.99 17.98
C CYS A 190 -17.33 -0.73 18.40
N GLU A 191 -16.41 -0.88 17.46
CA GLU A 191 -15.01 -0.56 17.67
C GLU A 191 -14.56 0.40 16.56
N ASN A 192 -13.36 0.93 16.73
CA ASN A 192 -12.73 1.75 15.72
C ASN A 192 -12.54 0.96 14.40
N LEU A 193 -12.91 1.53 13.26
CA LEU A 193 -12.80 0.89 11.95
C LEU A 193 -11.37 0.43 11.64
N CYS A 194 -10.36 1.24 12.00
CA CYS A 194 -8.97 0.87 11.77
C CYS A 194 -8.56 -0.37 12.57
N GLN A 195 -8.94 -0.44 13.84
CA GLN A 195 -8.68 -1.60 14.69
C GLN A 195 -9.44 -2.84 14.18
N MET A 196 -10.67 -2.64 13.73
CA MET A 196 -11.50 -3.70 13.19
C MET A 196 -10.86 -4.33 11.94
N ILE A 197 -10.43 -3.51 10.99
CA ILE A 197 -9.76 -3.97 9.77
C ILE A 197 -8.44 -4.68 10.13
N LYS A 198 -7.62 -4.10 11.02
CA LYS A 198 -6.35 -4.73 11.45
C LYS A 198 -6.55 -6.06 12.18
N SER A 199 -7.68 -6.24 12.86
CA SER A 199 -8.00 -7.50 13.54
C SER A 199 -8.32 -8.66 12.59
N GLY A 200 -8.50 -8.38 11.28
CA GLY A 200 -8.84 -9.37 10.27
C GLY A 200 -10.27 -9.93 10.41
N LYS A 201 -11.11 -9.30 11.22
CA LYS A 201 -12.48 -9.75 11.48
C LYS A 201 -13.46 -9.17 10.48
N ALA A 202 -14.55 -9.89 10.25
CA ALA A 202 -15.65 -9.36 9.46
C ALA A 202 -16.38 -8.22 10.19
N PHE A 203 -16.65 -7.16 9.44
CA PHE A 203 -17.25 -5.95 9.99
C PHE A 203 -18.21 -5.28 9.03
N ARG A 204 -19.13 -4.49 9.57
CA ARG A 204 -19.95 -3.57 8.81
C ARG A 204 -19.55 -2.15 9.16
N SER A 205 -19.17 -1.36 8.15
CA SER A 205 -18.95 0.07 8.34
C SER A 205 -20.30 0.75 8.49
N GLU A 206 -20.51 1.44 9.61
CA GLU A 206 -21.70 2.25 9.84
C GLU A 206 -21.31 3.69 9.54
N GLY A 207 -21.80 4.25 8.43
CA GLY A 207 -21.54 5.65 8.07
C GLY A 207 -22.21 6.58 9.08
N GLY A 208 -21.51 6.95 10.15
CA GLY A 208 -21.90 7.97 11.12
C GLY A 208 -23.22 7.68 11.86
N GLY A 209 -23.18 6.92 12.95
CA GLY A 209 -24.25 6.91 13.97
C GLY A 209 -25.02 5.59 14.17
N GLY A 210 -24.72 4.53 13.41
CA GLY A 210 -25.22 3.16 13.69
C GLY A 210 -24.48 2.47 14.84
N CYS A 211 -23.46 3.16 15.33
CA CYS A 211 -22.55 2.99 16.45
C CYS A 211 -22.29 4.42 16.95
#